data_AF-A0A967BR14-F1
#
_entry.id   AF-A0A967BR14-F1
#
_cell.length_a   1.000
_cell.length_b   1.000
_cell.length_c   1.000
_cell.angle_alpha   90.00
_cell.angle_beta   90.00
_cell.angle_gamma   90.00
#
_symmetry.space_group_name_H-M   'P 1'
#
loop_
_entity.id
_entity.type
_entity.pdbx_description
1 polymer ?
#
loop_
_entity_poly.entity_id
_entity_poly.type
_entity_poly.pdbx_seq_one_letter_code
_entity_poly.pdbx_strand_id
1 'polypeptide(L)'
;MRKLILTHDNIYFFTAHVTPTMSTRVPWTIIFDQQGEVCVFKNEWKQLVEKFPNRFIFALDNVWEGHWAIKYTGQINCWVSALKHVPPAVAHSIAHRNAEVMWNLH
;
A
#
# COMPACT_ATOMS: atom_id res chain seq x y z
N MET A 1 -5.72 9.16 9.78
CA MET A 1 -6.26 7.86 9.33
C MET A 1 -6.95 7.06 10.44
N ARG A 2 -6.31 6.80 11.60
CA ARG A 2 -6.93 6.05 12.72
C ARG A 2 -8.33 6.52 13.14
N LYS A 3 -8.53 7.83 13.27
CA LYS A 3 -9.85 8.42 13.58
C LYS A 3 -10.90 8.04 12.54
N LEU A 4 -10.57 8.09 11.25
CA LEU A 4 -11.49 7.74 10.17
C LEU A 4 -11.92 6.27 10.27
N ILE A 5 -10.95 5.36 10.42
CA ILE A 5 -11.21 3.91 10.54
C ILE A 5 -12.10 3.59 11.75
N LEU A 6 -11.92 4.30 12.87
CA LEU A 6 -12.68 4.08 14.10
C LEU A 6 -14.07 4.71 14.09
N THR A 7 -14.34 5.64 13.16
CA THR A 7 -15.62 6.37 13.10
C THR A 7 -16.48 5.95 11.92
N HIS A 8 -15.93 5.20 10.97
CA HIS A 8 -16.61 4.76 9.77
C HIS A 8 -16.24 3.31 9.45
N ASP A 9 -17.23 2.44 9.47
CA ASP A 9 -17.02 0.99 9.41
C ASP A 9 -16.86 0.49 7.96
N ASN A 10 -17.21 1.34 7.00
CA ASN A 10 -17.34 1.07 5.57
C ASN A 10 -16.35 1.85 4.68
N ILE A 11 -15.19 2.23 5.21
CA ILE A 11 -14.15 2.92 4.43
C ILE A 11 -13.01 1.97 4.06
N TYR A 12 -12.46 2.17 2.87
CA TYR A 12 -11.31 1.46 2.33
C TYR A 12 -10.35 2.47 1.71
N PHE A 13 -9.05 2.26 1.88
CA PHE A 13 -7.99 3.15 1.40
C PHE A 13 -7.22 2.47 0.28
N PHE A 14 -7.26 3.07 -0.91
CA PHE A 14 -6.40 2.69 -2.02
C PHE A 14 -5.03 3.32 -1.84
N THR A 15 -3.97 2.51 -1.91
CA THR A 15 -2.61 2.92 -1.56
C THR A 15 -1.77 3.30 -2.79
N ALA A 16 -2.35 4.08 -3.69
CA ALA A 16 -1.64 4.60 -4.86
C ALA A 16 -0.64 5.71 -4.48
N HIS A 17 0.47 5.77 -5.21
CA HIS A 17 1.51 6.80 -5.04
C HIS A 17 2.14 6.91 -3.65
N VAL A 18 2.20 5.80 -2.90
CA VAL A 18 2.70 5.78 -1.52
C VAL A 18 4.17 5.38 -1.37
N THR A 19 4.85 5.04 -2.47
CA THR A 19 6.26 4.60 -2.45
C THR A 19 7.22 5.78 -2.64
N PRO A 20 8.46 5.71 -2.11
CA PRO A 20 9.42 6.81 -2.27
C PRO A 20 9.79 7.11 -3.73
N THR A 21 9.67 6.13 -4.64
CA THR A 21 9.85 6.31 -6.09
C THR A 21 8.83 7.27 -6.72
N MET A 22 7.73 7.55 -6.02
CA MET A 22 6.71 8.52 -6.42
C MET A 22 6.95 9.92 -5.86
N SER A 23 8.11 10.18 -5.27
CA SER A 23 8.52 11.51 -4.81
C SER A 23 8.53 12.51 -5.97
N THR A 24 7.42 13.22 -6.14
CA THR A 24 7.25 14.35 -7.07
C THR A 24 7.05 15.64 -6.28
N ARG A 25 6.72 16.74 -6.96
CA ARG A 25 6.32 18.00 -6.29
C ARG A 25 4.96 17.91 -5.59
N VAL A 26 4.25 16.79 -5.74
CA VAL A 26 2.96 16.53 -5.10
C VAL A 26 3.22 15.95 -3.70
N PRO A 27 2.51 16.41 -2.66
CA PRO A 27 2.72 15.96 -1.29
C PRO A 27 2.08 14.58 -1.03
N TRP A 28 2.56 13.56 -1.75
CA TRP A 28 2.09 12.19 -1.55
C TRP A 28 2.43 11.68 -0.16
N THR A 29 1.55 10.82 0.37
CA THR A 29 1.78 10.17 1.66
C THR A 29 2.70 8.98 1.47
N ILE A 30 3.99 9.17 1.73
CA ILE A 30 4.99 8.10 1.62
C ILE A 30 4.97 7.23 2.88
N ILE A 31 4.56 5.97 2.74
CA ILE A 31 4.32 5.05 3.87
C ILE A 31 5.47 4.07 4.13
N PHE A 32 6.49 4.07 3.26
CA PHE A 32 7.65 3.21 3.37
C PHE A 32 8.91 4.02 3.67
N ASP A 33 9.82 3.42 4.43
CA ASP A 33 11.23 3.77 4.43
C ASP A 33 11.95 2.88 3.41
N GLN A 34 12.90 3.45 2.67
CA GLN A 34 13.66 2.75 1.63
C GLN A 34 15.15 2.72 1.96
N GLN A 35 15.75 1.54 1.89
CA GLN A 35 17.19 1.30 2.02
C GLN A 35 17.66 0.48 0.82
N GLY A 36 18.28 1.16 -0.16
CA GLY A 36 18.56 0.56 -1.46
C GLY A 36 17.28 0.13 -2.17
N GLU A 37 17.18 -1.15 -2.53
CA GLU A 37 15.99 -1.73 -3.18
C GLU A 37 14.94 -2.25 -2.18
N VAL A 38 15.28 -2.28 -0.89
CA VAL A 38 14.42 -2.81 0.18
C VAL A 38 13.55 -1.69 0.72
N CYS A 39 12.26 -1.94 0.78
CA CYS A 39 11.30 -1.10 1.49
C CYS A 39 10.75 -1.81 2.71
N VAL A 40 10.51 -1.03 3.76
CA VAL A 40 9.80 -1.44 4.97
C VAL A 40 8.73 -0.41 5.29
N PHE A 41 7.59 -0.83 5.83
CA PHE A 41 6.60 0.14 6.33
C PHE A 41 7.23 0.99 7.42
N LYS A 42 7.02 2.31 7.36
CA LYS A 42 7.26 3.21 8.49
C LYS A 42 6.49 2.68 9.70
N ASN A 43 7.06 2.81 10.90
CA ASN A 43 6.52 2.17 12.11
C ASN A 43 5.02 2.47 12.36
N GLU A 44 4.61 3.72 12.21
CA GLU A 44 3.20 4.13 12.34
C GLU A 44 2.27 3.46 11.33
N TRP A 45 2.73 3.27 10.10
CA TRP A 45 2.00 2.61 9.03
C TRP A 45 1.96 1.11 9.24
N LYS A 46 3.07 0.51 9.68
CA LYS A 46 3.12 -0.91 10.06
C LYS A 46 2.06 -1.21 11.12
N GLN A 47 2.05 -0.45 12.22
CA GLN A 47 1.06 -0.61 13.29
C GLN A 47 -0.37 -0.43 12.78
N LEU A 48 -0.58 0.50 11.85
CA LEU A 48 -1.91 0.79 11.31
C LEU A 48 -2.43 -0.35 10.42
N VAL A 49 -1.60 -0.87 9.50
CA VAL A 49 -1.99 -1.95 8.60
C VAL A 49 -2.12 -3.29 9.32
N GLU A 50 -1.31 -3.54 10.35
CA GLU A 50 -1.45 -4.73 11.19
C GLU A 50 -2.69 -4.68 12.07
N LYS A 51 -3.05 -3.50 12.58
CA LYS A 51 -4.26 -3.34 13.41
C LYS A 51 -5.55 -3.36 12.59
N PHE A 52 -5.52 -2.86 11.36
CA PHE A 52 -6.70 -2.74 10.50
C PHE A 52 -6.42 -3.30 9.09
N PRO A 53 -6.09 -4.60 8.97
CA PRO A 53 -5.61 -5.18 7.72
C PRO A 53 -6.67 -5.18 6.62
N ASN A 54 -7.95 -5.14 6.99
CA ASN A 54 -9.08 -5.16 6.07
C ASN A 54 -9.46 -3.76 5.51
N ARG A 55 -8.66 -2.72 5.79
CA ARG A 55 -8.96 -1.34 5.39
C ARG A 55 -8.09 -0.82 4.25
N PHE A 56 -7.09 -1.57 3.81
CA PHE A 56 -6.11 -1.11 2.83
C PHE A 56 -6.14 -1.99 1.59
N ILE A 57 -6.25 -1.37 0.41
CA ILE A 57 -6.26 -2.05 -0.87
C ILE A 57 -5.03 -1.61 -1.64
N PHE A 58 -4.21 -2.59 -2.02
CA PHE A 58 -3.08 -2.38 -2.90
C PHE A 58 -3.54 -1.74 -4.22
N ALA A 59 -2.93 -0.60 -4.56
CA ALA A 59 -3.16 0.12 -5.79
C ALA A 59 -1.91 0.89 -6.20
N LEU A 60 -1.74 1.14 -7.50
CA LEU A 60 -0.56 1.82 -8.06
C LEU A 60 -0.89 3.04 -8.92
N ASP A 61 -2.11 3.15 -9.44
CA ASP A 61 -2.57 4.28 -10.28
C ASP A 61 -1.64 4.57 -11.49
N ASN A 62 -1.39 3.52 -12.28
CA ASN A 62 -0.55 3.60 -13.47
C ASN A 62 -1.36 3.99 -14.71
N VAL A 63 -1.38 5.29 -15.02
CA VAL A 63 -2.16 5.83 -16.15
C VAL A 63 -1.33 6.17 -17.39
N TRP A 64 0.00 6.30 -17.29
CA TRP A 64 0.88 6.68 -18.41
C TRP A 64 1.89 5.59 -18.74
N GLU A 65 2.34 5.50 -19.99
CA GLU A 65 3.36 4.54 -20.45
C GLU A 65 4.62 4.54 -19.56
N GLY A 66 5.12 5.71 -19.20
CA GLY A 66 6.27 5.84 -18.30
C GLY A 66 6.02 5.28 -16.89
N HIS A 67 4.77 5.16 -16.44
CA HIS A 67 4.45 4.46 -15.18
C HIS A 67 4.71 2.96 -15.35
N TRP A 68 4.25 2.37 -16.44
CA TRP A 68 4.41 0.95 -16.74
C TRP A 68 5.86 0.57 -17.06
N ALA A 69 6.53 1.35 -17.90
CA ALA A 69 7.85 1.00 -18.42
C ALA A 69 8.99 1.27 -17.42
N ILE A 70 8.88 2.31 -16.59
CA ILE A 70 10.01 2.83 -15.79
C ILE A 70 9.73 2.72 -14.29
N LYS A 71 8.55 3.17 -13.85
CA LYS A 71 8.26 3.32 -12.42
C LYS A 71 7.74 2.04 -11.76
N TYR A 72 7.07 1.19 -12.52
CA TYR A 72 6.33 0.04 -12.00
C TYR A 72 7.21 -0.93 -11.21
N THR A 73 8.35 -1.32 -11.78
CA THR A 73 9.24 -2.32 -11.16
C THR A 73 9.73 -1.86 -9.78
N GLY A 74 10.14 -0.60 -9.65
CA GLY A 74 10.56 -0.05 -8.36
C GLY A 74 9.42 -0.02 -7.33
N GLN A 75 8.22 0.36 -7.76
CA GLN A 75 7.04 0.36 -6.89
C GLN A 75 6.67 -1.06 -6.42
N ILE A 76 6.64 -2.03 -7.34
CA ILE A 76 6.35 -3.43 -7.02
C ILE A 76 7.39 -4.02 -6.10
N ASN A 77 8.68 -3.80 -6.37
CA ASN A 77 9.76 -4.31 -5.51
C ASN A 77 9.65 -3.75 -4.09
N CYS A 78 9.33 -2.46 -3.97
CA CYS A 78 9.08 -1.81 -2.68
C CYS A 78 7.92 -2.49 -1.93
N TRP A 79 6.79 -2.72 -2.61
CA TRP A 79 5.64 -3.41 -2.03
C TRP A 79 5.94 -4.86 -1.63
N VAL A 80 6.53 -5.65 -2.53
CA VAL A 80 6.89 -7.05 -2.27
C VAL A 80 7.86 -7.16 -1.09
N SER A 81 8.84 -6.26 -1.00
CA SER A 81 9.74 -6.16 0.14
C SER A 81 9.00 -5.86 1.44
N ALA A 82 8.16 -4.82 1.45
CA ALA A 82 7.50 -4.37 2.66
C ALA A 82 6.50 -5.40 3.21
N LEU A 83 5.76 -6.09 2.32
CA LEU A 83 4.79 -7.11 2.71
C LEU A 83 5.44 -8.35 3.36
N LYS A 84 6.73 -8.62 3.11
CA LYS A 84 7.47 -9.69 3.81
C LYS A 84 7.71 -9.39 5.30
N HIS A 85 7.53 -8.14 5.72
CA HIS A 85 7.83 -7.68 7.10
C HIS A 85 6.58 -7.53 7.98
N VAL A 86 5.41 -7.94 7.50
CA VAL A 86 4.15 -8.01 8.25
C VAL A 86 3.64 -9.45 8.29
N PRO A 87 2.72 -9.82 9.21
CA PRO A 87 2.15 -11.16 9.26
C PRO A 87 1.52 -11.58 7.92
N PRO A 88 1.60 -12.87 7.52
CA PRO A 88 1.07 -13.33 6.23
C PRO A 88 -0.40 -12.97 5.98
N ALA A 89 -1.25 -13.05 7.01
CA ALA A 89 -2.66 -12.68 6.90
C ALA A 89 -2.86 -11.19 6.57
N VAL A 90 -2.02 -10.31 7.14
CA VAL A 90 -2.02 -8.87 6.83
C VAL A 90 -1.54 -8.66 5.40
N ALA A 91 -0.45 -9.33 5.00
CA ALA A 91 0.08 -9.23 3.65
C ALA A 91 -0.95 -9.64 2.59
N HIS A 92 -1.60 -10.80 2.75
CA HIS A 92 -2.64 -11.27 1.83
C HIS A 92 -3.87 -10.37 1.81
N SER A 93 -4.28 -9.81 2.97
CA SER A 93 -5.40 -8.86 3.03
C SER A 93 -5.16 -7.66 2.12
N ILE A 94 -3.98 -7.04 2.24
CA ILE A 94 -3.63 -5.83 1.48
C ILE A 94 -3.39 -6.17 0.00
N ALA A 95 -2.66 -7.26 -0.28
CA ALA A 95 -2.20 -7.60 -1.61
C ALA A 95 -3.34 -7.97 -2.57
N HIS A 96 -4.40 -8.63 -2.09
CA HIS A 96 -5.49 -9.07 -2.97
C HIS A 96 -6.85 -9.22 -2.26
N ARG A 97 -6.91 -9.80 -1.06
CA ARG A 97 -8.20 -10.26 -0.50
C ARG A 97 -9.18 -9.13 -0.23
N ASN A 98 -8.70 -7.95 0.16
CA ASN A 98 -9.57 -6.80 0.37
C ASN A 98 -10.19 -6.31 -0.95
N ALA A 99 -9.46 -6.40 -2.07
CA ALA A 99 -9.98 -6.11 -3.39
C ALA A 99 -11.04 -7.14 -3.81
N GLU A 100 -10.78 -8.43 -3.60
CA GLU A 100 -11.73 -9.51 -3.89
C GLU A 100 -13.05 -9.32 -3.15
N VAL A 101 -12.98 -9.02 -1.85
CA VAL A 101 -14.17 -8.77 -1.02
C VAL A 101 -14.91 -7.51 -1.46
N MET A 102 -14.19 -6.42 -1.72
CA MET A 102 -14.81 -5.14 -2.09
C MET A 102 -15.51 -5.20 -3.44
N TRP A 103 -14.92 -5.91 -4.41
CA TRP A 103 -15.42 -5.99 -5.78
C TRP A 103 -16.18 -7.26 -6.11
N ASN A 104 -16.41 -8.13 -5.12
CA ASN A 104 -17.16 -9.36 -5.30
C ASN A 104 -16.55 -10.25 -6.40
N LEU A 105 -15.22 -10.37 -6.37
CA LEU A 105 -14.45 -11.22 -7.30
C LEU A 105 -14.31 -12.59 -6.63
N HIS A 106 -15.12 -13.56 -7.04
CA HIS A 106 -15.03 -14.96 -6.60
C HIS A 106 -15.03 -15.88 -7.81
#